data_AF-A0A9Q0VGQ2-F1
#
_entry.id   AF-A0A9Q0VGQ2-F1
#
_cell.length_a   1.000
_cell.length_b   1.000
_cell.length_c   1.000
_cell.angle_alpha   90.00
_cell.angle_beta   90.00
_cell.angle_gamma   90.00
#
_symmetry.space_group_name_H-M   'P 1'
#
loop_
_entity.id
_entity.type
_entity.pdbx_description
1 polymer ?
#
loop_
_entity_poly.entity_id
_entity_poly.type
_entity_poly.pdbx_seq_one_letter_code
_entity_poly.pdbx_strand_id
1 'polypeptide(L)'
;MDSIQKQVGSRNWGSDSITSPFPKIYGFAQCHDDLSSLDCKICFCQGRDKLPHCLPATSARIYLNGCFIRFDKYNFFHEAIDPMNDAVVCGEPKHPLTDSILKFKKRIASVIHNVTAMALGNGTFATAEAKGGDFSVYALAQCWNTLDRDECRKCLVNAGSKLSHCAPGSEGSALFTGCYMKYSTEIFFKKSVESEYLYDNTGIIVAVTLSTVAFVVLASFGAFIGYERLSKRIGGEIATKKQCP
;
A
#
# COMPACT_ATOMS: atom_id res chain seq x y z
N MET A 1 -1.44 21.31 -4.96
CA MET A 1 -1.38 19.92 -4.45
C MET A 1 -2.76 19.36 -4.10
N ASP A 2 -3.74 20.17 -3.68
CA ASP A 2 -5.06 19.67 -3.24
C ASP A 2 -5.85 18.90 -4.31
N SER A 3 -5.78 19.36 -5.56
CA SER A 3 -6.35 18.63 -6.70
C SER A 3 -5.73 17.23 -6.85
N ILE A 4 -4.40 17.13 -6.80
CA ILE A 4 -3.67 15.85 -6.83
C ILE A 4 -4.05 15.00 -5.62
N GLN A 5 -4.19 15.57 -4.42
CA GLN A 5 -4.61 14.83 -3.23
C GLN A 5 -5.97 14.13 -3.42
N LYS A 6 -6.95 14.83 -4.02
CA LYS A 6 -8.28 14.26 -4.30
C LYS A 6 -8.18 13.07 -5.26
N GLN A 7 -7.37 13.20 -6.30
CA GLN A 7 -7.14 12.13 -7.29
C GLN A 7 -6.40 10.93 -6.67
N VAL A 8 -5.33 11.18 -5.91
CA VAL A 8 -4.60 10.13 -5.18
C VAL A 8 -5.54 9.41 -4.22
N GLY A 9 -6.44 10.14 -3.55
CA GLY A 9 -7.41 9.56 -2.63
C GLY A 9 -8.47 8.65 -3.28
N SER A 10 -8.72 8.77 -4.59
CA SER A 10 -9.72 7.98 -5.32
C SER A 10 -9.13 6.84 -6.15
N ARG A 11 -7.95 7.05 -6.74
CA ARG A 11 -7.33 6.08 -7.67
C ARG A 11 -5.84 5.83 -7.43
N ASN A 12 -5.31 6.21 -6.27
CA ASN A 12 -3.91 6.04 -5.85
C ASN A 12 -2.85 6.81 -6.68
N TRP A 13 -3.28 7.67 -7.61
CA TRP A 13 -2.39 8.57 -8.35
C TRP A 13 -3.15 9.82 -8.85
N GLY A 14 -2.42 10.86 -9.19
CA GLY A 14 -2.98 12.07 -9.77
C GLY A 14 -1.94 12.97 -10.41
N SER A 15 -2.40 13.80 -11.34
CA SER A 15 -1.61 14.83 -11.99
C SER A 15 -2.42 16.11 -12.09
N ASP A 16 -1.75 17.25 -12.08
CA ASP A 16 -2.38 18.55 -12.32
C ASP A 16 -1.37 19.54 -12.89
N SER A 17 -1.86 20.62 -13.50
CA SER A 17 -1.03 21.70 -14.01
C SER A 17 -1.67 23.06 -13.76
N ILE A 18 -0.88 23.99 -13.20
CA ILE A 18 -1.22 25.40 -13.14
C ILE A 18 -0.49 26.07 -14.28
N THR A 19 -1.22 26.57 -15.27
CA THR A 19 -0.63 27.19 -16.46
C THR A 19 -0.78 28.72 -16.49
N SER A 20 -1.54 29.30 -15.55
CA SER A 20 -1.78 30.73 -15.41
C SER A 20 -2.19 31.08 -13.97
N PRO A 21 -1.71 32.20 -13.39
CA PRO A 21 -0.61 33.03 -13.91
C PRO A 21 0.74 32.27 -13.87
N PHE A 22 1.77 32.82 -14.52
CA PHE A 22 3.11 32.23 -14.48
C PHE A 22 3.75 32.31 -13.09
N PRO A 23 4.68 31.39 -12.75
CA PRO A 23 5.24 30.32 -13.58
C PRO A 23 4.28 29.13 -13.76
N LYS A 24 4.38 28.43 -14.90
CA LYS A 24 3.65 27.17 -15.08
C LYS A 24 4.25 26.12 -14.15
N ILE A 25 3.40 25.34 -13.49
CA ILE A 25 3.82 24.22 -12.64
C ILE A 25 3.01 23.00 -13.01
N TYR A 26 3.70 21.91 -13.33
CA TYR A 26 3.14 20.59 -13.54
C TYR A 26 3.45 19.75 -12.31
N GLY A 27 2.48 18.98 -11.85
CA GLY A 27 2.60 18.14 -10.66
C GLY A 27 2.07 16.75 -10.93
N PHE A 28 2.72 15.76 -10.33
CA PHE A 28 2.34 14.36 -10.40
C PHE A 28 2.63 13.68 -9.06
N ALA A 29 1.75 12.77 -8.68
CA ALA A 29 2.03 11.84 -7.60
C ALA A 29 1.38 10.49 -7.89
N GLN A 30 2.08 9.41 -7.58
CA GLN A 30 1.56 8.06 -7.67
C GLN A 30 2.09 7.22 -6.52
N CYS A 31 1.19 6.49 -5.87
CA CYS A 31 1.54 5.46 -4.91
C CYS A 31 1.99 4.18 -5.64
N HIS A 32 2.78 3.37 -4.96
CA HIS A 32 3.06 2.03 -5.45
C HIS A 32 1.78 1.20 -5.38
N ASP A 33 1.53 0.39 -6.40
CA ASP A 33 0.25 -0.33 -6.56
C ASP A 33 0.12 -1.52 -5.60
N ASP A 34 1.17 -1.85 -4.84
CA ASP A 34 1.12 -2.81 -3.73
C ASP A 34 0.58 -2.23 -2.41
N LEU A 35 0.37 -0.91 -2.35
CA LEU A 35 -0.16 -0.25 -1.16
C LEU A 35 -1.69 -0.31 -1.06
N SER A 36 -2.18 -0.31 0.19
CA SER A 36 -3.60 -0.04 0.45
C SER A 36 -3.93 1.43 0.19
N SER A 37 -5.22 1.75 -0.04
CA SER A 37 -5.66 3.14 -0.20
C SER A 37 -5.36 4.02 1.02
N LEU A 38 -5.28 3.43 2.22
CA LEU A 38 -4.90 4.15 3.43
C LEU A 38 -3.39 4.47 3.42
N ASP A 39 -2.55 3.46 3.17
CA ASP A 39 -1.10 3.62 3.12
C ASP A 39 -0.69 4.60 2.02
N CYS A 40 -1.38 4.56 0.88
CA CYS A 40 -1.19 5.50 -0.21
C CYS A 40 -1.46 6.96 0.23
N LYS A 41 -2.59 7.21 0.91
CA LYS A 41 -2.93 8.55 1.44
C LYS A 41 -1.88 9.03 2.44
N ILE A 42 -1.42 8.15 3.33
CA ILE A 42 -0.38 8.47 4.31
C ILE A 42 0.93 8.83 3.60
N CYS A 43 1.37 8.03 2.62
CA CYS A 43 2.60 8.29 1.87
C CYS A 43 2.52 9.63 1.14
N PHE A 44 1.41 9.92 0.48
CA PHE A 44 1.21 11.20 -0.20
C PHE A 44 1.28 12.39 0.76
N CYS A 45 0.66 12.29 1.95
CA CYS A 45 0.77 13.32 2.99
C CYS A 45 2.22 13.54 3.42
N GLN A 46 2.97 12.47 3.70
CA GLN A 46 4.39 12.57 4.08
C GLN A 46 5.23 13.22 2.98
N GLY A 47 4.97 12.90 1.71
CA GLY A 47 5.65 13.53 0.60
C GLY A 47 5.30 15.01 0.45
N ARG A 48 4.02 15.38 0.68
CA ARG A 48 3.60 16.78 0.69
C ARG A 48 4.26 17.58 1.81
N ASP A 49 4.40 17.00 3.00
CA ASP A 49 5.05 17.65 4.15
C ASP A 49 6.55 17.89 3.92
N LYS A 50 7.17 17.12 3.01
CA LYS A 50 8.56 17.32 2.58
C LYS A 50 8.72 18.43 1.55
N LEU A 51 7.72 18.72 0.71
CA LEU A 51 7.83 19.71 -0.38
C LEU A 51 8.30 21.11 0.05
N PRO A 52 7.85 21.68 1.19
CA PRO A 52 8.33 22.99 1.64
C PRO A 52 9.85 23.06 1.85
N HIS A 53 10.50 21.92 2.15
CA HIS A 53 11.96 21.84 2.33
C HIS A 53 12.73 21.94 1.00
N CYS A 54 12.05 21.79 -0.14
CA CYS A 54 12.66 21.95 -1.46
C CYS A 54 12.69 23.42 -1.92
N LEU A 55 12.03 24.34 -1.22
CA LEU A 55 12.03 25.75 -1.58
C LEU A 55 13.42 26.37 -1.39
N PRO A 56 13.87 27.28 -2.28
CA PRO A 56 13.12 27.94 -3.35
C PRO A 56 13.21 27.24 -4.73
N ALA A 57 13.52 25.94 -4.79
CA ALA A 57 13.61 25.22 -6.06
C ALA A 57 12.28 25.23 -6.82
N THR A 58 12.35 25.31 -8.15
CA THR A 58 11.19 25.32 -9.06
C THR A 58 10.82 23.94 -9.58
N SER A 59 11.50 22.91 -9.07
CA SER A 59 11.23 21.50 -9.33
C SER A 59 11.62 20.68 -8.11
N ALA A 60 10.96 19.53 -7.93
CA ALA A 60 11.36 18.54 -6.94
C ALA A 60 10.96 17.15 -7.40
N ARG A 61 11.74 16.15 -6.97
CA ARG A 61 11.46 14.72 -7.14
C ARG A 61 11.67 14.04 -5.79
N ILE A 62 10.62 13.43 -5.28
CA ILE A 62 10.63 12.78 -3.97
C ILE A 62 10.24 11.33 -4.18
N TYR A 63 11.19 10.43 -3.95
CA TYR A 63 10.97 9.00 -3.89
C TYR A 63 10.82 8.59 -2.42
N LEU A 64 9.66 8.06 -2.06
CA LEU A 64 9.40 7.48 -0.74
C LEU A 64 9.22 5.96 -0.88
N ASN A 65 9.31 5.26 0.25
CA ASN A 65 8.97 3.85 0.34
C ASN A 65 7.45 3.67 0.24
N GLY A 66 6.89 3.87 -0.96
CA GLY A 66 5.47 3.71 -1.21
C GLY A 66 4.85 4.71 -2.19
N CYS A 67 5.53 5.81 -2.53
CA CYS A 67 5.00 6.78 -3.48
C CYS A 67 6.08 7.67 -4.06
N PHE A 68 5.79 8.18 -5.24
CA PHE A 68 6.59 9.16 -5.96
C PHE A 68 5.83 10.46 -6.09
N ILE A 69 6.51 11.58 -5.85
CA ILE A 69 5.96 12.93 -6.06
C ILE A 69 6.95 13.73 -6.89
N ARG A 70 6.45 14.38 -7.93
CA ARG A 70 7.24 15.28 -8.76
C ARG A 70 6.46 16.54 -9.08
N PHE A 71 7.14 17.68 -9.03
CA PHE A 71 6.68 18.88 -9.72
C PHE A 71 7.81 19.52 -10.50
N ASP A 72 7.46 20.23 -11.56
CA ASP A 72 8.42 20.92 -12.42
C ASP A 72 7.75 22.08 -13.17
N LYS A 73 8.57 22.93 -13.78
CA LYS A 73 8.12 24.10 -14.57
C LYS A 73 7.76 23.78 -16.03
N TYR A 74 7.96 22.53 -16.45
CA TYR A 74 7.67 22.05 -17.79
C TYR A 74 6.84 20.76 -17.73
N ASN A 75 6.19 20.41 -18.84
CA ASN A 75 5.40 19.19 -18.92
C ASN A 75 6.31 17.96 -19.03
N PHE A 76 6.44 17.21 -17.94
CA PHE A 76 7.27 16.01 -17.84
C PHE A 76 6.48 14.70 -17.89
N PHE A 77 5.17 14.73 -18.11
CA PHE A 77 4.29 13.57 -17.97
C PHE A 77 4.69 12.37 -18.84
N HIS A 78 5.43 12.61 -19.92
CA HIS A 78 5.88 11.63 -20.92
C HIS A 78 7.38 11.27 -20.80
N GLU A 79 8.04 11.67 -19.71
CA GLU A 79 9.45 11.35 -19.51
C GLU A 79 9.63 9.93 -18.97
N ALA A 80 10.05 9.01 -19.84
CA ALA A 80 10.35 7.63 -19.45
C ALA A 80 11.67 7.49 -18.67
N ILE A 81 12.71 8.26 -19.05
CA ILE A 81 14.05 8.17 -18.47
C ILE A 81 14.64 9.57 -18.30
N ASP A 82 15.49 9.73 -17.29
CA ASP A 82 16.32 10.90 -17.06
C ASP A 82 17.67 10.45 -16.48
N PRO A 83 18.70 10.27 -17.31
CA PRO A 83 20.01 9.78 -16.86
C PRO A 83 20.67 10.61 -15.74
N MET A 84 20.27 11.88 -15.55
CA MET A 84 20.84 12.74 -14.50
C MET A 84 20.21 12.47 -13.12
N ASN A 85 19.02 11.90 -13.09
CA ASN A 85 18.22 11.73 -11.87
C ASN A 85 17.76 10.28 -11.62
N ASP A 86 17.83 9.42 -12.65
CA ASP A 86 17.54 7.99 -12.54
C ASP A 86 18.64 7.30 -11.73
N ALA A 87 18.25 6.69 -10.62
CA ALA A 87 19.18 6.06 -9.69
C ALA A 87 18.84 4.58 -9.48
N VAL A 88 19.88 3.81 -9.13
CA VAL A 88 19.73 2.46 -8.59
C VAL A 88 20.41 2.44 -7.23
N VAL A 89 19.68 1.95 -6.22
CA VAL A 89 20.17 1.77 -4.86
C VAL A 89 20.27 0.27 -4.60
N CYS A 90 21.48 -0.22 -4.38
CA CYS A 90 21.73 -1.64 -4.10
C CYS A 90 21.91 -1.84 -2.58
N GLY A 91 21.37 -2.94 -2.06
CA GLY A 91 21.59 -3.37 -0.69
C GLY A 91 22.81 -4.30 -0.58
N GLU A 92 23.20 -4.60 0.66
CA GLU A 92 24.32 -5.48 0.95
C GLU A 92 23.92 -6.97 0.77
N PRO A 93 24.90 -7.87 0.51
CA PRO A 93 24.67 -9.30 0.58
C PRO A 93 24.35 -9.74 2.02
N LYS A 94 23.30 -10.55 2.21
CA LYS A 94 22.92 -11.09 3.54
C LYS A 94 23.52 -12.47 3.87
N HIS A 95 24.11 -13.15 2.88
CA HIS A 95 24.68 -14.50 3.04
C HIS A 95 26.05 -14.61 2.37
N PRO A 96 26.98 -15.44 2.92
CA PRO A 96 28.24 -15.75 2.27
C PRO A 96 27.97 -16.58 1.02
N LEU A 97 27.97 -15.90 -0.13
CA LEU A 97 27.77 -16.53 -1.43
C LEU A 97 29.14 -16.97 -1.96
N THR A 98 29.61 -18.18 -1.64
CA THR A 98 30.89 -18.68 -2.18
C THR A 98 30.69 -19.48 -3.48
N ASP A 99 29.76 -20.45 -3.52
CA ASP A 99 29.51 -21.27 -4.73
C ASP A 99 28.23 -20.89 -5.49
N SER A 100 27.36 -20.06 -4.89
CA SER A 100 26.01 -19.78 -5.41
C SER A 100 25.84 -18.39 -6.04
N ILE A 101 26.90 -17.58 -6.15
CA ILE A 101 26.81 -16.20 -6.70
C ILE A 101 26.21 -16.21 -8.12
N LEU A 102 26.68 -17.11 -8.99
CA LEU A 102 26.22 -17.13 -10.38
C LEU A 102 24.74 -17.53 -10.47
N LYS A 103 24.32 -18.51 -9.65
CA LYS A 103 22.91 -18.92 -9.53
C LYS A 103 22.07 -17.76 -9.00
N PHE A 104 22.59 -17.01 -8.03
CA PHE A 104 21.95 -15.84 -7.44
C PHE A 104 21.76 -14.72 -8.45
N LYS A 105 22.83 -14.33 -9.16
CA LYS A 105 22.80 -13.36 -10.25
C LYS A 105 21.80 -13.74 -11.34
N LYS A 106 21.81 -15.00 -11.79
CA LYS A 106 20.87 -15.51 -12.79
C LYS A 106 19.42 -15.45 -12.31
N ARG A 107 19.15 -15.77 -11.04
CA ARG A 107 17.79 -15.71 -10.48
C ARG A 107 17.29 -14.27 -10.38
N ILE A 108 18.13 -13.33 -9.93
CA ILE A 108 17.79 -11.89 -9.92
C ILE A 108 17.49 -11.40 -11.34
N ALA A 109 18.36 -11.69 -12.31
CA ALA A 109 18.13 -11.30 -13.70
C ALA A 109 16.82 -11.90 -14.25
N SER A 110 16.55 -13.16 -13.96
CA SER A 110 15.32 -13.86 -14.38
C SER A 110 14.06 -13.24 -13.78
N VAL A 111 14.03 -12.98 -12.46
CA VAL A 111 12.84 -12.40 -11.83
C VAL A 111 12.60 -10.95 -12.28
N ILE A 112 13.67 -10.16 -12.50
CA ILE A 112 13.59 -8.80 -13.06
C ILE A 112 13.04 -8.84 -14.48
N HIS A 113 13.53 -9.74 -15.32
CA HIS A 113 13.03 -9.92 -16.69
C HIS A 113 11.55 -10.32 -16.67
N ASN A 114 11.16 -11.29 -15.84
CA ASN A 114 9.78 -11.75 -15.74
C ASN A 114 8.84 -10.65 -15.27
N VAL A 115 9.17 -9.95 -14.18
CA VAL A 115 8.30 -8.88 -13.66
C VAL A 115 8.17 -7.71 -14.64
N THR A 116 9.21 -7.42 -15.43
CA THR A 116 9.16 -6.43 -16.51
C THR A 116 8.16 -6.83 -17.58
N ALA A 117 8.24 -8.07 -18.07
CA ALA A 117 7.31 -8.57 -19.09
C ALA A 117 5.87 -8.60 -18.57
N MET A 118 5.65 -9.03 -17.33
CA MET A 118 4.33 -9.06 -16.69
C MET A 118 3.75 -7.65 -16.52
N ALA A 119 4.54 -6.67 -16.06
CA ALA A 119 4.06 -5.30 -15.89
C ALA A 119 3.62 -4.68 -17.22
N LEU A 120 4.39 -4.92 -18.30
CA LEU A 120 4.04 -4.47 -19.65
C LEU A 120 2.81 -5.19 -20.22
N GLY A 121 2.58 -6.44 -19.84
CA GLY A 121 1.39 -7.20 -20.21
C GLY A 121 0.14 -6.74 -19.47
N ASN A 122 0.26 -6.46 -18.17
CA ASN A 122 -0.83 -6.06 -17.29
C ASN A 122 -1.18 -4.56 -17.37
N GLY A 123 -0.33 -3.75 -18.00
CA GLY A 123 -0.54 -2.32 -18.23
C GLY A 123 0.55 -1.47 -17.59
N THR A 124 0.62 -1.46 -16.26
CA THR A 124 1.53 -0.58 -15.52
C THR A 124 2.20 -1.21 -14.32
N PHE A 125 1.75 -2.37 -13.84
CA PHE A 125 2.24 -2.98 -12.60
C PHE A 125 2.26 -4.50 -12.65
N ALA A 126 3.29 -5.10 -12.04
CA ALA A 126 3.30 -6.52 -11.72
C ALA A 126 4.21 -6.82 -10.53
N THR A 127 3.95 -7.98 -9.93
CA THR A 127 4.86 -8.64 -9.00
C THR A 127 5.28 -9.99 -9.58
N ALA A 128 6.47 -10.45 -9.23
CA ALA A 128 6.96 -11.77 -9.60
C ALA A 128 7.79 -12.38 -8.47
N GLU A 129 7.83 -13.70 -8.43
CA GLU A 129 8.69 -14.45 -7.52
C GLU A 129 9.46 -15.52 -8.28
N ALA A 130 10.71 -15.73 -7.88
CA ALA A 130 11.53 -16.84 -8.32
C ALA A 130 11.94 -17.65 -7.09
N LYS A 131 11.23 -18.73 -6.82
CA LYS A 131 11.49 -19.65 -5.70
C LYS A 131 12.41 -20.80 -6.12
N GLY A 132 13.04 -21.44 -5.13
CA GLY A 132 13.68 -22.76 -5.27
C GLY A 132 15.19 -22.78 -5.05
N GLY A 133 15.69 -23.94 -4.64
CA GLY A 133 17.07 -24.10 -4.17
C GLY A 133 17.28 -23.37 -2.85
N ASP A 134 18.34 -22.56 -2.77
CA ASP A 134 18.88 -22.04 -1.49
C ASP A 134 18.31 -20.66 -1.11
N PHE A 135 17.60 -19.99 -2.02
CA PHE A 135 17.05 -18.65 -1.81
C PHE A 135 15.86 -18.38 -2.73
N SER A 136 14.97 -17.50 -2.28
CA SER A 136 13.89 -16.93 -3.08
C SER A 136 14.20 -15.48 -3.40
N VAL A 137 13.70 -14.99 -4.54
CA VAL A 137 13.77 -13.56 -4.88
C VAL A 137 12.38 -13.11 -5.29
N TYR A 138 11.95 -11.99 -4.72
CA TYR A 138 10.69 -11.31 -4.99
C TYR A 138 11.00 -10.01 -5.71
N ALA A 139 10.19 -9.65 -6.70
CA ALA A 139 10.33 -8.39 -7.40
C ALA A 139 8.97 -7.77 -7.69
N LEU A 140 8.95 -6.44 -7.78
CA LEU A 140 7.85 -5.68 -8.34
C LEU A 140 8.38 -4.67 -9.36
N ALA A 141 7.52 -4.34 -10.33
CA ALA A 141 7.79 -3.34 -11.33
C ALA A 141 6.54 -2.50 -11.57
N GLN A 142 6.72 -1.19 -11.68
CA GLN A 142 5.66 -0.23 -11.89
C GLN A 142 6.08 0.90 -12.82
N CYS A 143 5.29 1.19 -13.85
CA CYS A 143 5.38 2.42 -14.61
C CYS A 143 4.46 3.50 -14.04
N TRP A 144 4.83 4.76 -14.23
CA TRP A 144 3.95 5.87 -13.92
C TRP A 144 2.81 5.96 -14.93
N ASN A 145 1.61 6.24 -14.43
CA ASN A 145 0.36 6.20 -15.21
C ASN A 145 0.24 7.33 -16.24
N THR A 146 1.18 8.27 -16.26
CA THR A 146 1.26 9.32 -17.27
C THR A 146 1.97 8.86 -18.54
N LEU A 147 2.71 7.75 -18.49
CA LEU A 147 3.43 7.21 -19.63
C LEU A 147 2.54 6.38 -20.54
N ASP A 148 2.83 6.39 -21.83
CA ASP A 148 2.29 5.42 -22.77
C ASP A 148 3.01 4.05 -22.68
N ARG A 149 2.60 3.09 -23.52
CA ARG A 149 3.17 1.74 -23.50
C ARG A 149 4.64 1.68 -23.90
N ASP A 150 5.08 2.49 -24.85
CA ASP A 150 6.46 2.46 -25.34
C ASP A 150 7.39 3.21 -24.38
N GLU A 151 6.91 4.30 -23.81
CA GLU A 151 7.55 5.03 -22.71
C GLU A 151 7.70 4.14 -21.46
N CYS A 152 6.64 3.44 -21.06
CA CYS A 152 6.67 2.47 -19.97
C CYS A 152 7.68 1.35 -20.24
N ARG A 153 7.66 0.76 -21.45
CA ARG A 153 8.65 -0.26 -21.84
C ARG A 153 10.07 0.26 -21.75
N LYS A 154 10.33 1.45 -22.28
CA LYS A 154 11.64 2.08 -22.25
C LYS A 154 12.14 2.25 -20.81
N CYS A 155 11.27 2.69 -19.90
CA CYS A 155 11.66 2.85 -18.50
C CYS A 155 11.97 1.51 -17.85
N LEU A 156 11.04 0.54 -17.89
CA LEU A 156 11.21 -0.73 -17.18
C LEU A 156 12.38 -1.55 -17.70
N VAL A 157 12.63 -1.55 -19.01
CA VAL A 157 13.79 -2.27 -19.59
C VAL A 157 15.10 -1.64 -19.11
N ASN A 158 15.21 -0.30 -19.14
CA ASN A 158 16.42 0.38 -18.70
C ASN A 158 16.64 0.25 -17.18
N ALA A 159 15.58 0.42 -16.39
CA ALA A 159 15.60 0.24 -14.95
C ALA A 159 15.97 -1.19 -14.57
N GLY A 160 15.33 -2.19 -15.19
CA GLY A 160 15.60 -3.61 -14.97
C GLY A 160 17.03 -4.00 -15.31
N SER A 161 17.56 -3.49 -16.44
CA SER A 161 18.96 -3.71 -16.81
C SER A 161 19.91 -3.17 -15.74
N LYS A 162 19.75 -1.91 -15.30
CA LYS A 162 20.63 -1.35 -14.26
C LYS A 162 20.45 -2.06 -12.92
N LEU A 163 19.22 -2.40 -12.56
CA LEU A 163 18.88 -3.07 -11.31
C LEU A 163 19.49 -4.47 -11.21
N SER A 164 19.58 -5.21 -12.33
CA SER A 164 20.20 -6.53 -12.37
C SER A 164 21.67 -6.54 -11.95
N HIS A 165 22.35 -5.40 -12.08
CA HIS A 165 23.75 -5.24 -11.66
C HIS A 165 23.92 -5.11 -10.14
N CYS A 166 22.85 -4.94 -9.34
CA CYS A 166 22.97 -4.90 -7.88
C CYS A 166 23.39 -6.24 -7.27
N ALA A 167 23.24 -7.35 -7.98
CA ALA A 167 23.67 -8.65 -7.49
C ALA A 167 25.21 -8.68 -7.29
N PRO A 168 25.72 -9.12 -6.12
CA PRO A 168 25.07 -10.05 -5.18
C PRO A 168 24.32 -9.41 -4.00
N GLY A 169 23.99 -8.12 -4.04
CA GLY A 169 23.14 -7.47 -3.05
C GLY A 169 21.81 -8.20 -2.86
N SER A 170 21.39 -8.38 -1.60
CA SER A 170 20.15 -9.11 -1.25
C SER A 170 18.88 -8.37 -1.63
N GLU A 171 18.99 -7.08 -1.92
CA GLU A 171 17.92 -6.23 -2.40
C GLU A 171 18.47 -5.14 -3.31
N GLY A 172 17.58 -4.52 -4.08
CA GLY A 172 17.89 -3.35 -4.88
C GLY A 172 16.63 -2.64 -5.32
N SER A 173 16.71 -1.33 -5.50
CA SER A 173 15.61 -0.49 -6.02
C SER A 173 16.10 0.38 -7.17
N ALA A 174 15.36 0.41 -8.27
CA ALA A 174 15.52 1.37 -9.34
C ALA A 174 14.50 2.49 -9.16
N LEU A 175 15.00 3.70 -8.94
CA LEU A 175 14.24 4.93 -8.75
C LEU A 175 14.36 5.76 -10.04
N PHE A 176 13.51 5.46 -11.02
CA PHE A 176 13.56 6.11 -12.33
C PHE A 176 12.44 7.15 -12.47
N THR A 177 12.68 8.12 -13.34
CA THR A 177 11.76 9.23 -13.58
C THR A 177 10.41 8.75 -14.09
N GLY A 178 10.37 7.63 -14.82
CA GLY A 178 9.18 7.05 -15.42
C GLY A 178 8.65 5.77 -14.76
N CYS A 179 9.40 5.17 -13.83
CA CYS A 179 9.07 3.87 -13.27
C CYS A 179 9.83 3.57 -11.97
N TYR A 180 9.32 2.59 -11.25
CA TYR A 180 9.94 2.03 -10.06
C TYR A 180 10.07 0.51 -10.20
N MET A 181 11.21 -0.02 -9.80
CA MET A 181 11.39 -1.46 -9.67
C MET A 181 12.11 -1.76 -8.36
N LYS A 182 11.76 -2.87 -7.73
CA LYS A 182 12.47 -3.35 -6.54
C LYS A 182 12.56 -4.86 -6.57
N TYR A 183 13.69 -5.41 -6.13
CA TYR A 183 13.80 -6.81 -5.74
C TYR A 183 14.30 -6.94 -4.31
N SER A 184 13.97 -8.06 -3.67
CA SER A 184 14.52 -8.46 -2.38
C SER A 184 14.46 -9.98 -2.23
N THR A 185 15.35 -10.55 -1.42
CA THR A 185 15.25 -11.94 -0.98
C THR A 185 14.17 -12.17 0.08
N GLU A 186 13.67 -11.10 0.68
CA GLU A 186 12.53 -11.11 1.61
C GLU A 186 11.28 -10.60 0.89
N ILE A 187 10.11 -11.11 1.27
CA ILE A 187 8.85 -10.60 0.71
C ILE A 187 8.55 -9.22 1.30
N PHE A 188 8.21 -8.26 0.44
CA PHE A 188 7.99 -6.86 0.84
C PHE A 188 6.68 -6.25 0.34
N PHE A 189 5.89 -7.01 -0.42
CA PHE A 189 4.55 -6.62 -0.88
C PHE A 189 3.52 -7.63 -0.38
N LYS A 190 2.27 -7.19 -0.23
CA LYS A 190 1.16 -8.09 0.09
C LYS A 190 0.94 -9.04 -1.09
N LYS A 191 0.92 -10.35 -0.85
CA LYS A 191 0.44 -11.29 -1.87
C LYS A 191 -1.03 -10.99 -2.11
N SER A 192 -1.47 -10.96 -3.38
CA SER A 192 -2.87 -11.16 -3.70
C SER A 192 -3.23 -12.55 -3.18
N VAL A 193 -3.75 -12.62 -1.96
CA VAL A 193 -4.24 -13.86 -1.40
C VAL A 193 -5.49 -14.19 -2.20
N GLU A 194 -5.42 -15.27 -2.98
CA GLU A 194 -6.62 -16.01 -3.34
C GLU A 194 -7.22 -16.50 -2.01
N SER A 195 -8.11 -15.68 -1.45
CA SER A 195 -8.96 -15.95 -0.28
C SER A 195 -8.32 -16.72 0.88
N GLU A 196 -7.52 -16.03 1.70
CA GLU A 196 -7.44 -16.35 3.12
C GLU A 196 -8.07 -15.16 3.86
N TYR A 197 -9.39 -15.26 4.04
CA TYR A 197 -10.13 -14.40 4.94
C TYR A 197 -9.52 -14.58 6.33
N LEU A 198 -8.56 -13.73 6.71
CA LEU A 198 -8.35 -13.43 8.12
C LEU A 198 -9.56 -12.59 8.54
N TYR A 199 -10.65 -13.31 8.81
CA TYR A 199 -11.88 -12.82 9.42
C TYR A 199 -11.48 -12.08 10.69
N ASP A 200 -11.53 -10.75 10.62
CA ASP A 200 -11.32 -9.88 11.77
C ASP A 200 -12.49 -10.10 12.75
N ASN A 201 -12.30 -11.12 13.59
CA ASN A 201 -13.19 -11.50 14.67
C ASN A 201 -13.48 -10.36 15.63
N THR A 202 -12.73 -9.24 15.59
CA THR A 202 -12.90 -8.12 16.51
C THR A 202 -14.29 -7.49 16.37
N GLY A 203 -14.77 -7.26 15.14
CA GLY A 203 -16.10 -6.68 14.92
C GLY A 203 -17.23 -7.60 15.39
N ILE A 204 -17.07 -8.91 15.23
CA ILE A 204 -18.10 -9.90 15.56
C ILE A 204 -18.05 -10.27 17.04
N ILE A 205 -16.88 -10.32 17.67
CA ILE A 205 -16.74 -10.41 19.12
C ILE A 205 -17.40 -9.20 19.79
N VAL A 206 -17.21 -7.98 19.25
CA VAL A 206 -17.88 -6.78 19.77
C VAL A 206 -19.40 -6.86 19.60
N ALA A 207 -19.90 -7.30 18.44
CA ALA A 207 -21.34 -7.46 18.21
C ALA A 207 -21.99 -8.53 19.11
N VAL A 208 -21.33 -9.68 19.30
CA VAL A 208 -21.80 -10.78 20.16
C VAL A 208 -21.75 -10.38 21.63
N THR A 209 -20.70 -9.70 22.07
CA THR A 209 -20.61 -9.22 23.46
C THR A 209 -21.67 -8.16 23.77
N LEU A 210 -21.92 -7.22 22.85
CA LEU A 210 -22.99 -6.23 23.01
C LEU A 210 -24.39 -6.88 23.05
N SER A 211 -24.63 -7.87 22.20
CA SER A 211 -25.93 -8.57 22.14
C SER A 211 -26.20 -9.39 23.40
N THR A 212 -25.18 -10.08 23.93
CA THR A 212 -25.32 -10.88 25.16
C THR A 212 -25.53 -9.99 26.37
N VAL A 213 -24.81 -8.88 26.50
CA VAL A 213 -25.01 -7.91 27.59
C VAL A 213 -26.42 -7.32 27.55
N ALA A 214 -26.91 -6.91 26.38
CA ALA A 214 -28.26 -6.38 26.23
C ALA A 214 -29.34 -7.40 26.65
N PHE A 215 -29.18 -8.66 26.26
CA PHE A 215 -30.13 -9.72 26.63
C PHE A 215 -30.16 -9.99 28.13
N VAL A 216 -28.99 -10.03 28.79
CA VAL A 216 -28.89 -10.23 30.25
C VAL A 216 -29.51 -9.06 31.01
N VAL A 217 -29.30 -7.83 30.55
CA VAL A 217 -29.93 -6.64 31.15
C VAL A 217 -31.45 -6.69 31.01
N LEU A 218 -31.98 -7.02 29.83
CA LEU A 218 -33.42 -7.12 29.62
C LEU A 218 -34.05 -8.27 30.43
N ALA A 219 -33.40 -9.43 30.51
CA ALA A 219 -33.88 -10.57 31.28
C ALA A 219 -33.91 -10.28 32.79
N SER A 220 -32.87 -9.63 33.33
CA SER A 220 -32.83 -9.24 34.74
C SER A 220 -33.88 -8.18 35.08
N PHE A 221 -34.09 -7.19 34.21
CA PHE A 221 -35.16 -6.20 34.38
C PHE A 221 -36.55 -6.84 34.34
N GLY A 222 -36.78 -7.77 33.40
CA GLY A 222 -38.02 -8.54 33.30
C GLY A 222 -38.27 -9.40 34.53
N ALA A 223 -37.23 -10.09 35.04
CA ALA A 223 -37.31 -10.88 36.26
C ALA A 223 -37.61 -10.00 37.49
N PHE A 224 -37.01 -8.81 37.59
CA PHE A 224 -37.26 -7.86 38.68
C PHE A 224 -38.72 -7.37 38.68
N ILE A 225 -39.23 -6.96 37.51
CA ILE A 225 -40.64 -6.55 37.37
C ILE A 225 -41.59 -7.71 37.67
N GLY A 226 -41.26 -8.92 37.20
CA GLY A 226 -42.02 -10.14 37.49
C GLY A 226 -42.06 -10.44 38.98
N TYR A 227 -40.92 -10.37 39.65
CA TYR A 227 -40.79 -10.55 41.09
C TYR A 227 -41.59 -9.50 41.88
N GLU A 228 -41.51 -8.23 41.50
CA GLU A 228 -42.29 -7.16 42.13
C GLU A 228 -43.81 -7.40 42.01
N ARG A 229 -44.28 -7.81 40.83
CA ARG A 229 -45.70 -8.12 40.59
C ARG A 229 -46.15 -9.34 41.40
N LEU A 230 -45.31 -10.38 41.49
CA LEU A 230 -45.60 -11.56 42.30
C LEU A 230 -45.61 -11.24 43.80
N SER A 231 -44.62 -10.47 44.27
CA SER A 231 -44.53 -10.00 45.65
C SER A 231 -45.75 -9.15 46.03
N LYS A 232 -46.23 -8.27 45.15
CA LYS A 232 -47.47 -7.51 45.33
C LYS A 232 -48.72 -8.42 45.35
N ARG A 233 -48.79 -9.46 44.51
CA ARG A 233 -49.88 -10.46 44.54
C ARG A 233 -49.89 -11.28 45.83
N ILE A 234 -48.73 -11.79 46.25
CA ILE A 234 -48.59 -12.58 47.48
C ILE A 234 -48.86 -11.69 48.71
N GLY A 235 -48.40 -10.44 48.71
CA GLY A 235 -48.76 -9.46 49.74
C GLY A 235 -50.27 -9.16 49.79
N GLY A 236 -50.94 -9.14 48.62
CA GLY A 236 -52.40 -9.02 48.51
C GLY A 236 -53.16 -10.25 49.02
N GLU A 237 -52.73 -11.46 48.67
CA GLU A 237 -53.34 -12.71 49.15
C GLU A 237 -53.20 -12.91 50.66
N ILE A 238 -52.08 -12.48 51.26
CA ILE A 238 -51.86 -12.52 52.71
C ILE A 238 -52.74 -11.48 53.43
N ALA A 239 -53.05 -10.34 52.80
CA ALA A 239 -53.96 -9.34 53.36
C ALA A 239 -55.43 -9.79 53.33
N THR A 240 -55.85 -10.57 52.32
CA THR A 240 -57.22 -11.10 52.22
C THR A 240 -57.52 -12.31 53.12
N LYS A 241 -56.51 -12.93 53.73
CA LYS A 241 -56.69 -14.06 54.68
C LYS A 241 -56.75 -13.64 56.17
N LYS A 242 -56.78 -12.33 56.47
CA LYS A 242 -56.83 -11.79 57.86
C LYS A 242 -58.13 -11.05 58.21
N GLN A 243 -59.25 -11.37 57.57
CA GLN A 243 -60.57 -10.83 57.95
C GLN A 243 -61.60 -11.98 58.06
N CYS A 244 -61.78 -12.49 59.27
CA CYS A 244 -63.02 -13.16 59.74
C CYS A 244 -63.55 -12.30 60.91
N PRO A 245 -64.87 -12.22 61.10
CA PRO A 245 -65.66 -13.34 61.61
C PRO A 245 -66.43 -14.10 60.54
#